data_AF-A0A4R7VJE7-F1
#
_entry.id   AF-A0A4R7VJE7-F1
#
_cell.length_a   1.000
_cell.length_b   1.000
_cell.length_c   1.000
_cell.angle_alpha   90.00
_cell.angle_beta   90.00
_cell.angle_gamma   90.00
#
_symmetry.space_group_name_H-M   'P 1'
#
loop_
_entity.id
_entity.type
_entity.pdbx_description
1 polymer ?
#
loop_
_entity_poly.entity_id
_entity_poly.type
_entity_poly.pdbx_seq_one_letter_code
_entity_poly.pdbx_strand_id
1 'polypeptide(L)' 'MDQKNGQRANADWVIRSVQPGGIERIEAWFGSHGYDPHRHDTYSIGRTLAGVQSFH' A
#
# COMPACT_ATOMS: atom_id res chain seq x y z
N MET A 1 -14.31 28.39 -9.69
CA MET A 1 -13.79 27.82 -8.43
C MET A 1 -14.58 26.55 -8.26
N ASP A 2 -14.13 25.51 -8.95
CA ASP A 2 -15.00 24.39 -9.32
C ASP A 2 -14.59 23.21 -8.46
N GLN A 3 -15.38 22.99 -7.42
CA GLN A 3 -15.25 21.81 -6.57
C GLN A 3 -15.61 20.58 -7.41
N LYS A 4 -14.59 19.88 -7.91
CA LYS A 4 -14.76 18.53 -8.47
C LYS A 4 -15.13 17.58 -7.33
N ASN A 5 -16.43 17.37 -7.17
CA ASN A 5 -16.99 16.22 -6.47
C ASN A 5 -16.60 14.95 -7.24
N GLY A 6 -15.59 14.24 -6.77
CA GLY A 6 -15.16 12.97 -7.33
C GLY A 6 -14.47 12.18 -6.25
N GLN A 7 -15.24 11.26 -5.63
CA GLN A 7 -14.82 10.14 -4.78
C GLN A 7 -13.69 10.45 -3.79
N ARG A 8 -13.97 10.42 -2.47
CA ARG A 8 -12.89 10.29 -1.49
C ARG A 8 -12.05 9.08 -1.88
N ALA A 9 -10.88 9.31 -2.48
CA ALA A 9 -9.85 8.30 -2.54
C ALA A 9 -9.68 7.84 -1.09
N ASN A 10 -9.84 6.54 -0.83
CA ASN A 10 -9.48 6.02 0.49
C ASN A 10 -8.07 6.54 0.77
N ALA A 11 -7.92 7.31 1.85
CA ALA A 11 -6.65 7.89 2.21
C ALA A 11 -5.63 6.77 2.33
N ASP A 12 -4.42 6.98 1.81
CA ASP A 12 -3.35 5.99 1.94
C ASP A 12 -3.15 5.65 3.42
N TRP A 13 -2.98 4.36 3.72
CA TRP A 13 -2.83 3.90 5.09
C TRP A 13 -1.91 2.69 5.19
N VAL A 14 -1.31 2.55 6.37
CA VAL A 14 -0.49 1.40 6.75
C VAL A 14 -0.81 1.03 8.19
N ILE A 15 -1.10 -0.25 8.42
CA ILE A 15 -1.31 -0.83 9.74
C ILE A 15 -0.20 -1.83 9.99
N ARG A 16 0.50 -1.68 11.13
CA ARG A 16 1.53 -2.61 11.58
C ARG A 16 0.91 -3.63 12.54
N SER A 17 1.35 -4.88 12.46
CA SER A 17 0.99 -5.89 13.45
C SER A 17 1.44 -5.46 14.84
N VAL A 18 0.52 -5.47 15.82
CA VAL A 18 0.80 -5.07 17.22
C VAL A 18 1.71 -6.07 17.93
N GLN A 19 1.73 -7.33 17.47
CA GLN A 19 2.64 -8.34 17.98
C GLN A 19 3.84 -8.47 17.04
N PRO A 20 5.05 -8.08 17.48
CA PRO A 20 6.27 -8.40 16.76
C PRO A 20 6.54 -9.90 16.91
N GLY A 21 6.38 -10.64 15.82
CA GLY A 21 6.88 -12.02 15.69
C GLY A 21 8.28 -12.02 15.07
N GLY A 22 8.79 -13.20 14.70
CA GLY A 22 10.03 -13.31 13.92
C GLY A 22 9.94 -12.75 12.49
N ILE A 23 8.75 -12.35 12.04
CA ILE A 23 8.49 -11.73 10.74
C ILE A 23 7.63 -10.48 10.98
N GLU A 24 8.06 -9.35 10.41
CA GLU A 24 7.27 -8.13 10.41
C GLU A 24 6.09 -8.25 9.45
N ARG A 25 4.90 -7.82 9.89
CA ARG A 25 3.68 -7.85 9.09
C ARG A 25 3.03 -6.47 9.07
N ILE A 26 2.67 -6.04 7.87
CA ILE A 26 1.87 -4.85 7.63
C ILE A 26 0.68 -5.19 6.73
N GLU A 27 -0.38 -4.39 6.85
CA GLU A 27 -1.43 -4.24 5.85
C GLU A 27 -1.40 -2.79 5.37
N ALA A 28 -1.60 -2.55 4.07
CA ALA A 28 -1.50 -1.21 3.52
C ALA A 28 -2.40 -1.02 2.30
N TRP A 29 -2.78 0.23 2.06
CA TRP A 29 -3.45 0.69 0.85
C TRP A 29 -2.74 1.93 0.33
N PHE A 30 -2.39 1.90 -0.96
CA PHE A 30 -1.80 3.03 -1.68
C PHE A 30 -2.65 3.28 -2.94
N GLY A 31 -3.27 4.45 -3.04
CA GLY A 31 -4.15 4.82 -4.15
C GLY A 31 -3.44 5.49 -5.32
N SER A 32 -2.13 5.71 -5.24
CA SER A 32 -1.33 6.43 -6.24
C SER A 32 -0.06 5.67 -6.63
N HIS A 33 0.83 6.32 -7.40
CA HIS A 33 2.10 5.74 -7.85
C HIS A 33 3.02 5.43 -6.66
N GLY A 34 2.98 4.19 -6.20
CA GLY A 34 3.71 3.72 -5.01
C GLY A 34 4.99 2.96 -5.30
N TYR A 35 5.40 2.84 -6.56
CA TYR A 35 6.53 2.01 -6.95
C TYR A 35 7.33 2.60 -8.11
N ASP A 36 8.64 2.73 -7.91
CA ASP A 36 9.64 2.88 -8.97
C ASP A 36 10.61 1.69 -8.91
N PRO A 37 11.21 1.23 -10.02
CA PRO A 37 12.19 0.13 -9.99
C PRO A 37 13.41 0.44 -9.09
N HIS A 38 13.66 -0.42 -8.09
CA HIS A 38 14.82 -0.32 -7.19
C HIS A 38 15.21 -1.69 -6.61
N ARG A 39 16.34 -1.76 -5.89
CA ARG A 39 16.79 -2.95 -5.16
C ARG A 39 16.41 -2.88 -3.68
N HIS A 40 16.13 -4.03 -3.09
CA HIS A 40 15.90 -4.15 -1.65
C HIS A 40 16.97 -5.03 -0.99
N ASP A 41 17.38 -4.64 0.22
CA ASP A 41 18.21 -5.47 1.10
C ASP A 41 17.36 -6.49 1.89
N THR A 42 16.06 -6.20 2.05
CA THR A 42 15.06 -7.04 2.69
C THR A 42 13.87 -7.23 1.76
N TYR A 43 13.44 -8.48 1.55
CA TYR A 43 12.31 -8.79 0.68
C TYR A 43 11.05 -9.08 1.47
N SER A 44 9.92 -8.62 0.93
CA SER A 44 8.58 -8.88 1.46
C SER A 44 7.80 -9.74 0.49
N ILE A 45 6.95 -10.62 1.01
CA ILE A 45 5.96 -11.37 0.22
C ILE A 45 4.59 -10.78 0.54
N GLY A 46 3.86 -10.36 -0.48
CA GLY A 46 2.55 -9.73 -0.35
C GLY A 46 1.46 -10.48 -1.09
N ARG A 47 0.21 -10.31 -0.61
CA ARG A 47 -1.01 -10.71 -1.31
C ARG A 47 -1.95 -9.52 -1.37
N THR A 48 -2.53 -9.26 -2.54
CA THR A 48 -3.59 -8.26 -2.68
C THR A 48 -4.87 -8.76 -2.01
N LEU A 49 -5.37 -8.01 -1.02
CA LEU A 49 -6.61 -8.32 -0.30
C LEU A 49 -7.84 -7.78 -1.02
N ALA A 50 -7.70 -6.64 -1.70
CA ALA A 50 -8.73 -6.01 -2.53
C ALA A 50 -8.09 -5.13 -3.61
N GLY A 51 -8.79 -4.93 -4.73
CA GLY A 51 -8.31 -4.11 -5.85
C GLY A 51 -7.29 -4.81 -6.74
N VAL A 52 -6.50 -4.03 -7.47
CA VAL A 52 -5.45 -4.50 -8.39
C VAL A 52 -4.14 -3.87 -7.99
N GLN A 53 -3.10 -4.68 -7.85
CA GLN A 53 -1.72 -4.22 -7.75
C GLN A 53 -1.10 -4.21 -9.16
N SER A 54 -0.62 -3.05 -9.60
CA SER A 54 0.05 -2.87 -10.89
C SER A 54 1.40 -2.19 -10.69
N PHE A 55 2.38 -2.63 -11.48
CA PHE A 55 3.73 -2.03 -11.56
C PHE A 55 4.04 -1.47 -12.96
N HIS A 56 3.04 -1.49 -13.86
CA HIS A 56 3.13 -0.92 -15.21
C HIS A 56 2.97 0.60 -15.18
#